data_AF-A0A6A6RRD5-F1
#
_entry.id   AF-A0A6A6RRD5-F1
#
_cell.length_a   1.000
_cell.length_b   1.000
_cell.length_c   1.000
_cell.angle_alpha   90.00
_cell.angle_beta   90.00
_cell.angle_gamma   90.00
#
_symmetry.space_group_name_H-M   'P 1'
#
loop_
_entity.id
_entity.type
_entity.pdbx_description
1 polymer ?
#
loop_
_entity_poly.entity_id
_entity_poly.type
_entity_poly.pdbx_seq_one_letter_code
_entity_poly.pdbx_strand_id
1 'polypeptide(L)'
;AKLTKPVLNQNIDYLKDGLNKNLPETKYTKSQWQSGWIPQACKNLASDTKTSPKDFEIWDVTYADCGDPWVFCHHKNSGITIDSMARQFGKVPIQMRQWVRHILDVPAEGGWAFETDGNIVFNKPDDDMLPVIIHETGHSVDLSGAYDGKPISSSDDFWNNYDKDPNVSDNYAASNMVENVAQNTVIAVYNENVPGQYAGIEPKWNNIFHQYATLISRAIANGKGNNYFKPGQDAQCTHRMPPSAKVSVDGKKRSVEERRAGPKVGLSDNVIPIITQRDGVNKHSNCSVSW
;
A
#
# COMPACT_ATOMS: atom_id res chain seq x y z
N ALA A 1 8.85 -9.51 -17.11
CA ALA A 1 8.42 -10.23 -18.34
C ALA A 1 7.07 -10.88 -18.07
N LYS A 2 6.24 -11.03 -19.11
CA LYS A 2 4.93 -11.69 -18.99
C LYS A 2 5.08 -13.15 -18.57
N LEU A 3 4.28 -13.58 -17.60
CA LEU A 3 4.23 -14.95 -17.12
C LEU A 3 3.40 -15.80 -18.09
N THR A 4 3.77 -17.07 -18.26
CA THR A 4 3.18 -17.95 -19.29
C THR A 4 2.13 -18.92 -18.75
N LYS A 5 1.99 -19.03 -17.43
CA LYS A 5 1.02 -19.93 -16.80
C LYS A 5 -0.41 -19.49 -17.06
N PRO A 6 -1.35 -20.43 -17.24
CA PRO A 6 -2.76 -20.11 -17.33
C PRO A 6 -3.25 -19.39 -16.07
N VAL A 7 -4.17 -18.45 -16.24
CA VAL A 7 -4.82 -17.75 -15.13
C VAL A 7 -5.90 -18.63 -14.51
N LEU A 8 -6.04 -18.56 -13.19
CA LEU A 8 -7.08 -19.27 -12.44
C LEU A 8 -8.45 -18.62 -12.66
N ASN A 9 -8.50 -17.28 -12.55
CA ASN A 9 -9.67 -16.45 -12.75
C ASN A 9 -9.36 -15.25 -13.66
N GLN A 10 -10.39 -14.51 -14.09
CA GLN A 10 -10.18 -13.28 -14.88
C GLN A 10 -9.65 -12.12 -14.02
N ASN A 11 -10.12 -12.03 -12.78
CA ASN A 11 -9.70 -11.09 -11.72
C ASN A 11 -9.90 -11.76 -10.35
N ILE A 12 -9.53 -11.06 -9.28
CA ILE A 12 -9.73 -11.50 -7.88
C ILE A 12 -10.75 -10.64 -7.12
N ASP A 13 -11.60 -9.89 -7.81
CA ASP A 13 -12.53 -8.93 -7.19
C ASP A 13 -13.57 -9.62 -6.30
N TYR A 14 -13.84 -10.90 -6.56
CA TYR A 14 -14.72 -11.74 -5.74
C TYR A 14 -14.24 -11.92 -4.29
N LEU A 15 -12.99 -11.56 -3.98
CA LEU A 15 -12.44 -11.58 -2.62
C LEU A 15 -12.87 -10.37 -1.78
N LYS A 16 -13.33 -9.30 -2.43
CA LYS A 16 -13.62 -8.00 -1.81
C LYS A 16 -14.57 -8.07 -0.63
N ASP A 17 -15.70 -8.76 -0.78
CA ASP A 17 -16.72 -8.84 0.26
C ASP A 17 -16.19 -9.55 1.51
N GLY A 18 -15.41 -10.62 1.31
CA GLY A 18 -14.76 -11.36 2.40
C GLY A 18 -13.75 -10.49 3.14
N LEU A 19 -12.91 -9.73 2.42
CA LEU A 19 -11.96 -8.79 3.02
C LEU A 19 -12.68 -7.71 3.81
N ASN A 20 -13.68 -7.07 3.23
CA ASN A 20 -14.39 -5.97 3.89
C ASN A 20 -15.11 -6.38 5.16
N LYS A 21 -15.67 -7.60 5.17
CA LYS A 21 -16.40 -8.13 6.32
C LYS A 21 -15.49 -8.56 7.46
N ASN A 22 -14.27 -9.04 7.17
CA ASN A 22 -13.42 -9.69 8.16
C ASN A 22 -12.18 -8.87 8.56
N LEU A 23 -11.76 -7.88 7.77
CA LEU A 23 -10.72 -6.94 8.18
C LEU A 23 -11.35 -5.82 9.02
N PRO A 24 -10.93 -5.65 10.29
CA PRO A 24 -11.48 -4.64 11.17
C PRO A 24 -11.03 -3.26 10.71
N GLU A 25 -11.93 -2.28 10.85
CA GLU A 25 -11.57 -0.89 10.67
C GLU A 25 -10.85 -0.37 11.91
N THR A 26 -9.61 0.10 11.74
CA THR A 26 -8.86 0.71 12.82
C THR A 26 -9.36 2.13 13.07
N LYS A 27 -9.76 2.42 14.31
CA LYS A 27 -10.15 3.77 14.73
C LYS A 27 -9.03 4.76 14.42
N TYR A 28 -9.39 5.95 13.95
CA TYR A 28 -8.42 7.00 13.65
C TYR A 28 -8.92 8.38 14.07
N THR A 29 -7.97 9.30 14.16
CA THR A 29 -8.21 10.75 14.19
C THR A 29 -7.51 11.37 13.00
N LYS A 30 -7.96 12.56 12.58
CA LYS A 30 -7.31 13.30 11.49
C LYS A 30 -7.17 14.78 11.80
N SER A 31 -6.10 15.38 11.31
CA SER A 31 -5.88 16.83 11.36
C SER A 31 -5.36 17.32 10.02
N GLN A 32 -5.95 18.41 9.53
CA GLN A 32 -5.50 19.03 8.29
C GLN A 32 -4.26 19.88 8.56
N TRP A 33 -3.30 19.85 7.64
CA TRP A 33 -2.13 20.73 7.70
C TRP A 33 -2.53 22.19 7.51
N GLN A 34 -1.72 23.08 8.08
CA GLN A 34 -1.84 24.51 7.81
C GLN A 34 -1.65 24.79 6.31
N SER A 35 -2.50 25.68 5.77
CA SER A 35 -2.42 26.13 4.37
C SER A 35 -1.02 26.63 3.99
N GLY A 36 -0.64 26.38 2.74
CA GLY A 36 0.67 26.78 2.17
C GLY A 36 1.77 25.74 2.28
N TRP A 37 1.51 24.61 2.94
CA TRP A 37 2.41 23.46 3.06
C TRP A 37 1.87 22.24 2.32
N ILE A 38 2.78 21.47 1.73
CA ILE A 38 2.49 20.24 1.00
C ILE A 38 3.68 19.27 1.13
N PRO A 39 3.47 17.95 1.22
CA PRO A 39 4.56 16.98 1.15
C PRO A 39 5.22 17.03 -0.24
N GLN A 40 6.55 16.89 -0.31
CA GLN A 40 7.25 16.93 -1.60
C GLN A 40 6.72 15.87 -2.59
N ALA A 41 6.40 14.66 -2.12
CA ALA A 41 5.84 13.59 -2.97
C ALA A 41 4.51 14.01 -3.61
N CYS A 42 3.65 14.67 -2.84
CA CYS A 42 2.37 15.21 -3.27
C CYS A 42 2.50 16.32 -4.31
N LYS A 43 3.50 17.21 -4.10
CA LYS A 43 3.82 18.26 -5.06
C LYS A 43 4.35 17.70 -6.38
N ASN A 44 5.13 16.62 -6.32
CA ASN A 44 5.58 15.91 -7.51
C ASN A 44 4.39 15.29 -8.25
N LEU A 45 3.50 14.59 -7.53
CA LEU A 45 2.28 14.02 -8.11
C LEU A 45 1.43 15.08 -8.80
N ALA A 46 1.28 16.26 -8.20
CA ALA A 46 0.54 17.37 -8.82
C ALA A 46 1.15 17.77 -10.18
N SER A 47 2.49 17.83 -10.26
CA SER A 47 3.20 18.09 -11.51
C SER A 47 2.97 16.97 -12.53
N ASP A 48 3.09 15.71 -12.12
CA ASP A 48 2.98 14.55 -13.00
C ASP A 48 1.57 14.39 -13.58
N THR A 49 0.56 14.72 -12.78
CA THR A 49 -0.87 14.66 -13.14
C THR A 49 -1.39 15.97 -13.75
N LYS A 50 -0.53 16.98 -13.91
CA LYS A 50 -0.87 18.32 -14.42
C LYS A 50 -2.01 18.99 -13.62
N THR A 51 -2.08 18.71 -12.32
CA THR A 51 -3.00 19.35 -11.38
C THR A 51 -2.29 20.44 -10.58
N SER A 52 -3.06 21.28 -9.89
CA SER A 52 -2.48 22.34 -9.06
C SER A 52 -2.13 21.80 -7.68
N PRO A 53 -0.90 22.01 -7.16
CA PRO A 53 -0.56 21.71 -5.77
C PRO A 53 -1.48 22.39 -4.73
N LYS A 54 -2.17 23.47 -5.12
CA LYS A 54 -3.13 24.19 -4.25
C LYS A 54 -4.47 23.48 -4.11
N ASP A 55 -4.75 22.50 -4.95
CA ASP A 55 -6.00 21.75 -4.95
C ASP A 55 -5.94 20.52 -4.04
N PHE A 56 -4.78 20.25 -3.42
CA PHE A 56 -4.60 19.20 -2.44
C PHE A 56 -4.84 19.71 -1.02
N GLU A 57 -5.66 18.95 -0.31
CA GLU A 57 -5.81 19.02 1.13
C GLU A 57 -4.90 17.96 1.77
N ILE A 58 -4.06 18.38 2.70
CA ILE A 58 -3.08 17.48 3.34
C ILE A 58 -3.57 17.14 4.73
N TRP A 59 -3.62 15.85 5.04
CA TRP A 59 -4.16 15.33 6.28
C TRP A 59 -3.15 14.42 6.96
N ASP A 60 -2.92 14.65 8.25
CA ASP A 60 -2.33 13.66 9.14
C ASP A 60 -3.45 12.76 9.64
N VAL A 61 -3.37 11.46 9.37
CA VAL A 61 -4.30 10.45 9.86
C VAL A 61 -3.58 9.55 10.85
N THR A 62 -3.99 9.62 12.12
CA THR A 62 -3.38 8.83 13.22
C THR A 62 -4.32 7.69 13.59
N TYR A 63 -3.88 6.46 13.37
CA TYR A 63 -4.61 5.25 13.72
C TYR A 63 -4.34 4.85 15.17
N ALA A 64 -5.31 4.24 15.84
CA ALA A 64 -5.19 3.83 17.24
C ALA A 64 -4.07 2.79 17.50
N ASP A 65 -3.61 2.11 16.45
CA ASP A 65 -2.54 1.11 16.51
C ASP A 65 -1.16 1.64 16.08
N CYS A 66 -0.99 2.96 15.94
CA CYS A 66 0.31 3.59 15.72
C CYS A 66 0.29 5.06 16.13
N GLY A 67 1.21 5.45 17.02
CA GLY A 67 1.32 6.83 17.50
C GLY A 67 1.70 7.88 16.44
N ASP A 68 2.28 7.46 15.31
CA ASP A 68 2.70 8.34 14.23
C ASP A 68 1.64 8.42 13.11
N PRO A 69 1.28 9.63 12.65
CA PRO A 69 0.31 9.78 11.57
C PRO A 69 0.85 9.30 10.21
N TRP A 70 -0.03 8.78 9.37
CA TRP A 70 0.20 8.72 7.92
C TRP A 70 -0.24 10.04 7.29
N VAL A 71 0.52 10.50 6.32
CA VAL A 71 0.22 11.73 5.59
C VAL A 71 -0.57 11.37 4.33
N PHE A 72 -1.76 11.96 4.21
CA PHE A 72 -2.67 11.79 3.08
C PHE A 72 -2.68 13.06 2.23
N CYS A 73 -2.68 12.85 0.91
CA CYS A 73 -2.84 13.89 -0.09
C CYS A 73 -4.16 13.72 -0.81
N HIS A 74 -5.14 14.52 -0.41
CA HIS A 74 -6.48 14.43 -0.94
C HIS A 74 -6.75 15.56 -1.92
N HIS A 75 -6.98 15.25 -3.19
CA HIS A 75 -7.35 16.29 -4.15
C HIS A 75 -8.82 16.66 -3.94
N LYS A 76 -9.14 17.95 -3.83
CA LYS A 76 -10.50 18.46 -3.51
C LYS A 76 -11.62 18.03 -4.47
N ASN A 77 -11.24 17.61 -5.69
CA ASN A 77 -12.15 17.12 -6.74
C ASN A 77 -12.14 15.59 -6.87
N SER A 78 -11.51 14.88 -5.93
CA SER A 78 -11.54 13.42 -5.90
C SER A 78 -12.96 12.91 -5.65
N GLY A 79 -13.28 11.73 -6.21
CA GLY A 79 -14.62 11.15 -6.12
C GLY A 79 -14.98 10.60 -4.73
N ILE A 80 -13.99 10.54 -3.84
CA ILE A 80 -14.09 9.95 -2.50
C ILE A 80 -13.80 11.02 -1.44
N THR A 81 -14.16 10.75 -0.18
CA THR A 81 -13.77 11.62 0.94
C THR A 81 -12.48 11.13 1.59
N ILE A 82 -11.74 12.05 2.23
CA ILE A 82 -10.62 11.67 3.11
C ILE A 82 -11.02 10.65 4.18
N ASP A 83 -12.27 10.70 4.69
CA ASP A 83 -12.73 9.71 5.67
C ASP A 83 -12.87 8.32 5.08
N SER A 84 -13.42 8.19 3.87
CA SER A 84 -13.47 6.87 3.23
C SER A 84 -12.06 6.34 2.96
N MET A 85 -11.14 7.17 2.46
CA MET A 85 -9.76 6.74 2.24
C MET A 85 -9.07 6.31 3.55
N ALA A 86 -9.24 7.09 4.62
CA ALA A 86 -8.70 6.77 5.95
C ALA A 86 -9.31 5.48 6.53
N ARG A 87 -10.63 5.28 6.42
CA ARG A 87 -11.30 4.04 6.86
C ARG A 87 -10.77 2.82 6.13
N GLN A 88 -10.71 2.89 4.80
CA GLN A 88 -10.27 1.77 3.98
C GLN A 88 -8.79 1.42 4.20
N PHE A 89 -7.90 2.42 4.26
CA PHE A 89 -6.49 2.17 4.58
C PHE A 89 -6.32 1.63 6.01
N GLY A 90 -7.16 2.07 6.95
CA GLY A 90 -7.17 1.56 8.33
C GLY A 90 -7.52 0.07 8.46
N LYS A 91 -8.10 -0.55 7.42
CA LYS A 91 -8.35 -2.00 7.37
C LYS A 91 -7.12 -2.81 6.97
N VAL A 92 -6.12 -2.17 6.36
CA VAL A 92 -4.85 -2.83 6.03
C VAL A 92 -4.12 -3.18 7.33
N PRO A 93 -3.62 -4.42 7.49
CA PRO A 93 -2.81 -4.79 8.65
C PRO A 93 -1.68 -3.80 8.93
N ILE A 94 -1.51 -3.42 10.19
CA ILE A 94 -0.50 -2.43 10.62
C ILE A 94 0.91 -2.81 10.15
N GLN A 95 1.24 -4.11 10.21
CA GLN A 95 2.55 -4.59 9.81
C GLN A 95 2.86 -4.34 8.33
N MET A 96 1.83 -4.30 7.48
CA MET A 96 1.96 -3.87 6.08
C MET A 96 1.99 -2.34 5.95
N ARG A 97 1.09 -1.63 6.64
CA ARG A 97 0.99 -0.15 6.57
C ARG A 97 2.29 0.57 6.91
N GLN A 98 3.14 -0.02 7.75
CA GLN A 98 4.47 0.52 8.10
C GLN A 98 5.37 0.75 6.88
N TRP A 99 5.18 -0.05 5.83
CA TRP A 99 5.91 0.04 4.56
C TRP A 99 5.29 1.04 3.59
N VAL A 100 4.26 1.78 4.01
CA VAL A 100 3.61 2.84 3.23
C VAL A 100 3.97 4.20 3.82
N ARG A 101 4.39 5.09 2.93
CA ARG A 101 4.81 6.46 3.20
C ARG A 101 3.65 7.43 3.17
N HIS A 102 2.90 7.46 2.08
CA HIS A 102 1.75 8.34 1.88
C HIS A 102 0.64 7.63 1.11
N ILE A 103 -0.59 8.09 1.33
CA ILE A 103 -1.75 7.77 0.49
C ILE A 103 -2.11 9.04 -0.27
N LEU A 104 -2.23 8.94 -1.59
CA LEU A 104 -2.51 10.10 -2.44
C LEU A 104 -3.67 9.78 -3.37
N ASP A 105 -4.54 10.76 -3.59
CA ASP A 105 -5.63 10.64 -4.55
C ASP A 105 -5.80 11.88 -5.43
N VAL A 106 -6.16 11.63 -6.68
CA VAL A 106 -6.38 12.65 -7.72
C VAL A 106 -7.57 12.29 -8.61
N PRO A 107 -8.27 13.28 -9.19
CA PRO A 107 -9.28 13.02 -10.22
C PRO A 107 -8.62 12.51 -11.51
N ALA A 108 -9.31 11.62 -12.22
CA ALA A 108 -8.93 11.15 -13.54
C ALA A 108 -10.18 10.68 -14.32
N GLU A 109 -10.02 10.37 -15.61
CA GLU A 109 -11.12 9.86 -16.45
C GLU A 109 -11.48 8.40 -16.12
N GLY A 110 -10.47 7.58 -15.81
CA GLY A 110 -10.61 6.16 -15.44
C GLY A 110 -9.96 5.85 -14.09
N GLY A 111 -10.41 4.77 -13.46
CA GLY A 111 -9.91 4.29 -12.18
C GLY A 111 -8.63 3.49 -12.35
N TRP A 112 -7.54 3.95 -11.72
CA TRP A 112 -6.31 3.17 -11.64
C TRP A 112 -5.41 3.59 -10.47
N ALA A 113 -4.57 2.68 -9.99
CA ALA A 113 -3.67 2.87 -8.87
C ALA A 113 -2.26 2.43 -9.20
N PHE A 114 -1.29 2.93 -8.44
CA PHE A 114 0.10 2.48 -8.50
C PHE A 114 0.85 2.78 -7.21
N GLU A 115 1.93 2.04 -6.99
CA GLU A 115 2.90 2.24 -5.92
C GLU A 115 4.23 2.81 -6.46
N THR A 116 4.78 3.80 -5.76
CA THR A 116 6.14 4.29 -6.02
C THR A 116 6.82 4.80 -4.74
N ASP A 117 7.95 4.21 -4.36
CA ASP A 117 8.74 4.59 -3.17
C ASP A 117 7.89 4.77 -1.88
N GLY A 118 6.96 3.82 -1.67
CA GLY A 118 6.01 3.78 -0.56
C GLY A 118 4.82 4.73 -0.70
N ASN A 119 4.69 5.44 -1.82
CA ASN A 119 3.53 6.26 -2.11
C ASN A 119 2.50 5.41 -2.85
N ILE A 120 1.33 5.23 -2.26
CA ILE A 120 0.20 4.61 -2.95
C ILE A 120 -0.64 5.75 -3.54
N VAL A 121 -0.80 5.73 -4.85
CA VAL A 121 -1.52 6.76 -5.60
C VAL A 121 -2.76 6.16 -6.22
N PHE A 122 -3.90 6.81 -6.01
CA PHE A 122 -5.18 6.47 -6.61
C PHE A 122 -5.64 7.57 -7.57
N ASN A 123 -5.92 7.19 -8.81
CA ASN A 123 -6.50 8.06 -9.82
C ASN A 123 -7.97 7.67 -9.95
N LYS A 124 -8.86 8.66 -9.76
CA LYS A 124 -10.31 8.47 -9.70
C LYS A 124 -10.70 7.34 -8.73
N PRO A 125 -10.32 7.44 -7.44
CA PRO A 125 -10.71 6.44 -6.45
C PRO A 125 -12.23 6.39 -6.26
N ASP A 126 -12.71 5.21 -5.90
CA ASP A 126 -14.07 4.93 -5.45
C ASP A 126 -14.05 4.47 -3.98
N ASP A 127 -15.22 4.41 -3.35
CA ASP A 127 -15.33 3.68 -2.09
C ASP A 127 -15.19 2.16 -2.36
N ASP A 128 -14.83 1.38 -1.35
CA ASP A 128 -14.75 -0.09 -1.45
C ASP A 128 -13.62 -0.65 -2.36
N MET A 129 -12.43 -0.05 -2.30
CA MET A 129 -11.21 -0.41 -3.02
C MET A 129 -10.22 -1.27 -2.22
N LEU A 130 -10.68 -1.93 -1.15
CA LEU A 130 -9.79 -2.63 -0.22
C LEU A 130 -8.82 -3.64 -0.88
N PRO A 131 -9.23 -4.46 -1.88
CA PRO A 131 -8.29 -5.32 -2.61
C PRO A 131 -7.18 -4.54 -3.32
N VAL A 132 -7.51 -3.40 -3.93
CA VAL A 132 -6.53 -2.52 -4.61
C VAL A 132 -5.58 -1.89 -3.61
N ILE A 133 -6.08 -1.41 -2.46
CA ILE A 133 -5.22 -0.86 -1.40
C ILE A 133 -4.23 -1.91 -0.90
N ILE A 134 -4.69 -3.15 -0.68
CA ILE A 134 -3.83 -4.26 -0.26
C ILE A 134 -2.83 -4.62 -1.35
N HIS A 135 -3.25 -4.62 -2.62
CA HIS A 135 -2.38 -4.86 -3.77
C HIS A 135 -1.23 -3.84 -3.82
N GLU A 136 -1.52 -2.55 -3.80
CA GLU A 136 -0.49 -1.50 -3.84
C GLU A 136 0.39 -1.50 -2.58
N THR A 137 -0.18 -1.86 -1.43
CA THR A 137 0.61 -2.11 -0.22
C THR A 137 1.53 -3.31 -0.40
N GLY A 138 1.11 -4.34 -1.15
CA GLY A 138 1.92 -5.50 -1.52
C GLY A 138 3.19 -5.13 -2.27
N HIS A 139 3.10 -4.20 -3.23
CA HIS A 139 4.29 -3.63 -3.91
C HIS A 139 5.25 -2.95 -2.93
N SER A 140 4.70 -2.19 -1.98
CA SER A 140 5.50 -1.55 -0.93
C SER A 140 6.22 -2.58 -0.08
N VAL A 141 5.54 -3.62 0.41
CA VAL A 141 6.12 -4.68 1.24
C VAL A 141 7.17 -5.47 0.45
N ASP A 142 6.90 -5.81 -0.80
CA ASP A 142 7.82 -6.59 -1.65
C ASP A 142 9.12 -5.84 -1.94
N LEU A 143 9.05 -4.63 -2.52
CA LEU A 143 10.25 -3.99 -3.08
C LEU A 143 10.91 -2.99 -2.12
N SER A 144 10.34 -2.74 -0.94
CA SER A 144 10.93 -1.81 0.06
C SER A 144 11.79 -2.50 1.11
N GLY A 145 11.98 -3.81 1.02
CA GLY A 145 12.85 -4.56 1.93
C GLY A 145 12.16 -5.05 3.20
N ALA A 146 10.83 -5.30 3.15
CA ALA A 146 10.14 -5.95 4.26
C ALA A 146 10.57 -7.40 4.46
N TYR A 147 11.13 -8.01 3.42
CA TYR A 147 11.64 -9.37 3.49
C TYR A 147 13.17 -9.37 3.43
N ASP A 148 13.79 -10.22 4.24
CA ASP A 148 15.23 -10.41 4.27
C ASP A 148 15.76 -10.80 2.88
N GLY A 149 16.77 -10.07 2.41
CA GLY A 149 17.43 -10.30 1.13
C GLY A 149 16.81 -9.51 -0.02
N LYS A 150 16.65 -10.17 -1.17
CA LYS A 150 16.06 -9.58 -2.38
C LYS A 150 14.53 -9.52 -2.26
N PRO A 151 13.85 -8.59 -3.00
CA PRO A 151 12.40 -8.61 -3.12
C PRO A 151 11.88 -10.02 -3.42
N ILE A 152 10.75 -10.40 -2.85
CA ILE A 152 10.15 -11.73 -3.04
C ILE A 152 9.89 -11.98 -4.52
N SER A 153 9.42 -10.99 -5.28
CA SER A 153 9.20 -11.10 -6.72
C SER A 153 10.47 -11.43 -7.53
N SER A 154 11.64 -11.22 -6.95
CA SER A 154 12.93 -11.59 -7.53
C SER A 154 13.57 -12.79 -6.83
N SER A 155 12.95 -13.33 -5.77
CA SER A 155 13.53 -14.38 -4.92
C SER A 155 13.46 -15.78 -5.53
N ASP A 156 14.51 -16.58 -5.35
CA ASP A 156 14.52 -17.95 -5.89
C ASP A 156 13.48 -18.82 -5.19
N ASP A 157 13.25 -18.57 -3.90
CA ASP A 157 12.21 -19.25 -3.13
C ASP A 157 10.81 -19.04 -3.74
N PHE A 158 10.46 -17.81 -4.09
CA PHE A 158 9.17 -17.54 -4.74
C PHE A 158 9.10 -18.12 -6.15
N TRP A 159 10.16 -18.01 -6.96
CA TRP A 159 10.20 -18.62 -8.30
C TRP A 159 10.08 -20.15 -8.25
N ASN A 160 10.77 -20.81 -7.32
CA ASN A 160 10.70 -22.25 -7.13
C ASN A 160 9.31 -22.71 -6.65
N ASN A 161 8.63 -21.92 -5.82
CA ASN A 161 7.27 -22.22 -5.39
C ASN A 161 6.23 -21.88 -6.45
N TYR A 162 6.42 -20.79 -7.18
CA TYR A 162 5.69 -20.49 -8.40
C TYR A 162 5.72 -21.69 -9.34
N ASP A 163 6.90 -22.28 -9.61
CA ASP A 163 7.06 -23.42 -10.54
C ASP A 163 6.30 -24.69 -10.14
N LYS A 164 5.94 -24.87 -8.87
CA LYS A 164 5.12 -26.00 -8.39
C LYS A 164 3.63 -25.85 -8.70
N ASP A 165 3.18 -24.62 -8.92
CA ASP A 165 1.78 -24.29 -9.14
C ASP A 165 1.46 -24.25 -10.64
N PRO A 166 0.38 -24.87 -11.13
CA PRO A 166 0.03 -24.85 -12.55
C PRO A 166 -0.54 -23.50 -13.03
N ASN A 167 -0.93 -22.60 -12.13
CA ASN A 167 -1.62 -21.36 -12.46
C ASN A 167 -0.96 -20.11 -11.86
N VAL A 168 -1.38 -18.94 -12.33
CA VAL A 168 -1.35 -17.66 -11.59
C VAL A 168 -2.77 -17.25 -11.22
N SER A 169 -2.95 -16.35 -10.26
CA SER A 169 -4.29 -16.00 -9.75
C SER A 169 -5.21 -15.44 -10.83
N ASP A 170 -4.72 -14.48 -11.61
CA ASP A 170 -5.54 -13.78 -12.59
C ASP A 170 -4.74 -13.15 -13.73
N ASN A 171 -5.43 -12.46 -14.64
CA ASN A 171 -4.82 -11.78 -15.79
C ASN A 171 -3.77 -10.75 -15.37
N TYR A 172 -4.01 -10.06 -14.25
CA TYR A 172 -3.11 -9.02 -13.79
C TYR A 172 -1.83 -9.61 -13.20
N ALA A 173 -1.94 -10.68 -12.39
CA ALA A 173 -0.79 -11.47 -11.92
C ALA A 173 0.05 -12.03 -13.08
N ALA A 174 -0.57 -12.37 -14.21
CA ALA A 174 0.15 -12.89 -15.37
C ALA A 174 1.04 -11.84 -16.07
N SER A 175 0.88 -10.55 -15.78
CA SER A 175 1.59 -9.48 -16.48
C SER A 175 3.10 -9.47 -16.17
N ASN A 176 3.50 -9.71 -14.92
CA ASN A 176 4.88 -9.96 -14.50
C ASN A 176 4.94 -10.48 -13.05
N MET A 177 6.13 -10.86 -12.59
CA MET A 177 6.30 -11.46 -11.25
C MET A 177 6.06 -10.50 -10.08
N VAL A 178 6.29 -9.20 -10.26
CA VAL A 178 5.99 -8.18 -9.23
C VAL A 178 4.47 -8.11 -9.01
N GLU A 179 3.71 -8.14 -10.10
CA GLU A 179 2.24 -8.14 -10.07
C GLU A 179 1.66 -9.45 -9.55
N ASN A 180 2.33 -10.57 -9.86
CA ASN A 180 1.96 -11.86 -9.30
C ASN A 180 2.12 -11.87 -7.77
N VAL A 181 3.20 -11.29 -7.24
CA VAL A 181 3.38 -11.15 -5.78
C VAL A 181 2.32 -10.22 -5.18
N ALA A 182 2.02 -9.09 -5.81
CA ALA A 182 1.01 -8.16 -5.31
C ALA A 182 -0.40 -8.78 -5.31
N GLN A 183 -0.80 -9.53 -6.35
CA GLN A 183 -2.07 -10.25 -6.35
C GLN A 183 -2.12 -11.40 -5.33
N ASN A 184 -1.04 -12.18 -5.22
CA ASN A 184 -0.97 -13.19 -4.18
C ASN A 184 -0.94 -12.58 -2.77
N THR A 185 -0.53 -11.33 -2.60
CA THR A 185 -0.62 -10.62 -1.31
C THR A 185 -2.08 -10.39 -0.91
N VAL A 186 -2.95 -10.01 -1.85
CA VAL A 186 -4.40 -9.90 -1.60
C VAL A 186 -4.97 -11.25 -1.17
N ILE A 187 -4.61 -12.32 -1.88
CA ILE A 187 -5.05 -13.69 -1.55
C ILE A 187 -4.51 -14.14 -0.19
N ALA A 188 -3.26 -13.84 0.14
CA ALA A 188 -2.65 -14.16 1.43
C ALA A 188 -3.35 -13.43 2.59
N VAL A 189 -3.68 -12.14 2.41
CA VAL A 189 -4.48 -11.39 3.39
C VAL A 189 -5.88 -11.98 3.52
N TYR A 190 -6.53 -12.36 2.42
CA TYR A 190 -7.82 -13.06 2.50
C TYR A 190 -7.70 -14.38 3.29
N ASN A 191 -6.72 -15.21 2.94
CA ASN A 191 -6.49 -16.52 3.52
C ASN A 191 -6.29 -16.45 5.04
N GLU A 192 -5.55 -15.45 5.51
CA GLU A 192 -5.23 -15.32 6.94
C GLU A 192 -6.36 -14.74 7.80
N ASN A 193 -7.39 -14.13 7.19
CA ASN A 193 -8.40 -13.35 7.91
C ASN A 193 -9.85 -13.78 7.70
N VAL A 194 -10.15 -14.50 6.62
CA VAL A 194 -11.53 -14.91 6.31
C VAL A 194 -11.80 -16.34 6.79
N PRO A 195 -12.91 -16.61 7.51
CA PRO A 195 -13.29 -17.97 7.87
C PRO A 195 -13.42 -18.88 6.64
N GLY A 196 -12.85 -20.09 6.72
CA GLY A 196 -12.75 -21.00 5.57
C GLY A 196 -11.57 -20.70 4.65
N GLN A 197 -10.88 -19.57 4.85
CA GLN A 197 -9.69 -19.16 4.11
C GLN A 197 -9.94 -19.08 2.58
N TYR A 198 -8.89 -18.97 1.77
CA TYR A 198 -9.07 -18.93 0.32
C TYR A 198 -9.70 -20.22 -0.24
N ALA A 199 -9.34 -21.36 0.35
CA ALA A 199 -9.87 -22.67 0.00
C ALA A 199 -11.39 -22.81 0.19
N GLY A 200 -12.00 -21.98 1.05
CA GLY A 200 -13.44 -21.99 1.32
C GLY A 200 -14.27 -21.37 0.19
N ILE A 201 -13.66 -20.58 -0.70
CA ILE A 201 -14.37 -19.89 -1.79
C ILE A 201 -13.82 -20.21 -3.19
N GLU A 202 -12.57 -20.64 -3.30
CA GLU A 202 -11.94 -20.99 -4.57
C GLU A 202 -11.72 -22.51 -4.67
N PRO A 203 -12.52 -23.26 -5.45
CA PRO A 203 -12.38 -24.71 -5.56
C PRO A 203 -11.02 -25.18 -6.09
N LYS A 204 -10.32 -24.34 -6.88
CA LYS A 204 -9.00 -24.65 -7.43
C LYS A 204 -7.87 -23.93 -6.68
N TRP A 205 -8.08 -23.59 -5.40
CA TRP A 205 -7.11 -22.84 -4.59
C TRP A 205 -5.72 -23.47 -4.59
N ASN A 206 -5.68 -24.81 -4.65
CA ASN A 206 -4.46 -25.61 -4.63
C ASN A 206 -3.60 -25.43 -5.90
N ASN A 207 -4.16 -24.86 -6.97
CA ASN A 207 -3.42 -24.56 -8.19
C ASN A 207 -2.50 -23.33 -8.08
N ILE A 208 -2.62 -22.54 -7.02
CA ILE A 208 -1.74 -21.39 -6.70
C ILE A 208 -1.27 -21.39 -5.25
N PHE A 209 -1.43 -22.52 -4.54
CA PHE A 209 -1.20 -22.60 -3.10
C PHE A 209 0.22 -22.23 -2.70
N HIS A 210 1.22 -22.74 -3.42
CA HIS A 210 2.61 -22.52 -3.04
C HIS A 210 2.99 -21.04 -3.14
N GLN A 211 2.41 -20.29 -4.09
CA GLN A 211 2.64 -18.86 -4.23
C GLN A 211 2.19 -18.07 -2.98
N TYR A 212 0.90 -18.07 -2.64
CA TYR A 212 0.44 -17.29 -1.48
C TYR A 212 0.91 -17.86 -0.13
N ALA A 213 1.09 -19.20 -0.02
CA ALA A 213 1.65 -19.80 1.19
C ALA A 213 3.11 -19.38 1.44
N THR A 214 3.90 -19.20 0.37
CA THR A 214 5.27 -18.66 0.48
C THR A 214 5.25 -17.24 1.03
N LEU A 215 4.33 -16.39 0.56
CA LEU A 215 4.17 -15.03 1.11
C LEU A 215 3.83 -15.07 2.60
N ILE A 216 2.89 -15.92 3.01
CA ILE A 216 2.48 -16.05 4.42
C ILE A 216 3.67 -16.50 5.28
N SER A 217 4.41 -17.51 4.84
CA SER A 217 5.60 -18.01 5.54
C SER A 217 6.66 -16.93 5.70
N ARG A 218 6.95 -16.19 4.63
CA ARG A 218 7.92 -15.07 4.63
C ARG A 218 7.46 -13.92 5.51
N ALA A 219 6.17 -13.60 5.50
CA ALA A 219 5.57 -12.57 6.35
C ALA A 219 5.72 -12.91 7.85
N ILE A 220 5.46 -14.16 8.25
CA ILE A 220 5.65 -14.63 9.63
C ILE A 220 7.13 -14.56 10.03
N ALA A 221 8.03 -15.04 9.17
CA ALA A 221 9.46 -15.07 9.46
C ALA A 221 10.03 -13.65 9.67
N ASN A 222 9.73 -12.74 8.73
CA ASN A 222 10.29 -11.37 8.75
C ASN A 222 9.55 -10.45 9.72
N GLY A 223 8.30 -10.74 10.05
CA GLY A 223 7.60 -10.11 11.16
C GLY A 223 8.00 -10.65 12.54
N LYS A 224 9.03 -11.49 12.62
CA LYS A 224 9.58 -12.06 13.87
C LYS A 224 8.50 -12.78 14.69
N GLY A 225 7.65 -13.54 14.01
CA GLY A 225 6.53 -14.26 14.60
C GLY A 225 5.18 -13.54 14.48
N ASN A 226 5.17 -12.23 14.19
CA ASN A 226 3.96 -11.52 13.80
C ASN A 226 3.73 -11.67 12.29
N ASN A 227 2.56 -12.13 11.88
CA ASN A 227 2.25 -12.22 10.46
C ASN A 227 1.92 -10.83 9.90
N TYR A 228 2.62 -10.39 8.84
CA TYR A 228 2.29 -9.13 8.16
C TYR A 228 0.82 -9.02 7.76
N PHE A 229 0.21 -10.14 7.38
CA PHE A 229 -1.13 -10.14 6.81
C PHE A 229 -2.25 -10.15 7.85
N LYS A 230 -1.97 -10.20 9.15
CA LYS A 230 -3.01 -10.20 10.21
C LYS A 230 -3.15 -8.84 10.89
N PRO A 231 -4.39 -8.35 11.10
CA PRO A 231 -4.64 -7.16 11.91
C PRO A 231 -4.15 -7.34 13.35
N GLY A 232 -3.70 -6.23 13.96
CA GLY A 232 -3.81 -6.01 15.41
C GLY A 232 -3.17 -7.02 16.36
N GLN A 233 -2.15 -7.79 15.95
CA GLN A 233 -1.37 -8.59 16.91
C GLN A 233 -0.47 -7.67 17.74
N ASP A 234 -0.99 -7.09 18.84
CA ASP A 234 -0.31 -6.37 19.95
C ASP A 234 0.76 -5.31 19.57
N ALA A 235 0.82 -4.90 18.31
CA ALA A 235 1.92 -4.12 17.79
C ALA A 235 1.47 -2.70 17.48
N GLN A 236 1.97 -1.77 18.27
CA GLN A 236 2.21 -0.42 17.77
C GLN A 236 3.16 -0.49 16.57
N CYS A 237 3.13 0.51 15.70
CA CYS A 237 4.19 0.65 14.70
C CYS A 237 5.56 0.72 15.39
N THR A 238 6.50 -0.10 14.92
CA THR A 238 7.88 -0.19 15.41
C THR A 238 8.86 0.42 14.42
N HIS A 239 8.48 0.42 13.14
CA HIS A 239 9.24 0.98 12.06
C HIS A 239 8.28 1.60 11.05
N ARG A 240 8.70 2.67 10.36
CA ARG A 240 7.90 3.28 9.31
C ARG A 240 8.76 3.92 8.24
N MET A 241 8.23 3.98 7.02
CA MET A 241 8.77 4.88 6.01
C MET A 241 8.52 6.33 6.44
N PRO A 242 9.56 7.18 6.53
CA PRO A 242 9.39 8.56 6.94
C PRO A 242 8.60 9.34 5.87
N PRO A 243 7.65 10.21 6.22
CA PRO A 243 6.98 11.06 5.25
C PRO A 243 7.97 11.94 4.50
N SER A 244 7.62 12.35 3.28
CA SER A 244 8.46 13.24 2.48
C SER A 244 8.51 14.63 3.12
N ALA A 245 9.60 15.36 2.92
CA ALA A 245 9.75 16.69 3.50
C ALA A 245 8.59 17.62 3.15
N LYS A 246 8.13 18.43 4.11
CA LYS A 246 7.21 19.53 3.82
C LYS A 246 7.90 20.59 2.97
N VAL A 247 7.20 21.06 1.95
CA VAL A 247 7.63 22.18 1.10
C VAL A 247 6.50 23.18 0.93
N SER A 248 6.83 24.37 0.44
CA SER A 248 5.78 25.35 0.18
C SER A 248 5.03 25.02 -1.11
N VAL A 249 3.71 25.14 -1.05
CA VAL A 249 2.79 24.93 -2.17
C VAL A 249 3.17 25.81 -3.37
N ASP A 250 3.53 27.07 -3.15
CA ASP A 250 3.89 28.03 -4.20
C ASP A 250 5.37 28.00 -4.60
N GLY A 251 6.17 27.12 -3.98
CA GLY A 251 7.61 27.01 -4.24
C GLY A 251 8.46 28.15 -3.67
N LYS A 252 7.86 29.11 -2.95
CA LYS A 252 8.63 30.18 -2.30
C LYS A 252 9.39 29.63 -1.10
N LYS A 253 10.59 30.18 -0.87
CA LYS A 253 11.32 29.94 0.37
C LYS A 253 10.54 30.59 1.51
N ARG A 254 10.26 29.79 2.55
CA ARG A 254 9.59 30.22 3.77
C ARG A 254 10.60 30.70 4.81
N SER A 255 10.21 31.68 5.62
CA SER A 255 11.04 32.16 6.73
C SER A 255 11.34 31.04 7.73
N VAL A 256 12.27 31.28 8.66
CA VAL A 256 12.53 30.32 9.75
C VAL A 256 11.31 30.20 10.65
N GLU A 257 10.65 31.32 10.97
CA GLU A 257 9.43 31.31 11.79
C GLU A 257 8.30 30.54 11.10
N GLU A 258 8.04 30.79 9.82
CA GLU A 258 7.02 30.06 9.05
C GLU A 258 7.30 28.55 9.03
N ARG A 259 8.56 28.15 8.83
CA ARG A 259 8.96 26.74 8.84
C ARG A 259 8.75 26.07 10.20
N ARG A 260 8.98 26.81 11.29
CA ARG A 260 8.75 26.33 12.66
C ARG A 260 7.27 26.22 13.01
N ALA A 261 6.45 27.13 12.50
CA ALA A 261 5.00 27.14 12.69
C ALA A 261 4.28 26.10 11.81
N GLY A 262 4.85 25.74 10.65
CA GLY A 262 4.25 24.76 9.75
C GLY A 262 4.23 23.33 10.30
N PRO A 263 3.54 22.40 9.61
CA PRO A 263 3.29 21.03 10.08
C PRO A 263 4.56 20.30 10.54
N LYS A 264 4.50 19.54 11.63
CA LYS A 264 5.63 18.68 12.02
C LYS A 264 5.61 17.45 11.14
N VAL A 265 6.72 17.18 10.46
CA VAL A 265 6.84 16.05 9.52
C VAL A 265 8.05 15.25 9.94
N GLY A 266 7.84 13.95 10.16
CA GLY A 266 8.84 13.04 10.67
C GLY A 266 8.18 11.93 11.47
N LEU A 267 9.00 10.98 11.90
CA LEU A 267 8.59 9.92 12.81
C LEU A 267 8.90 10.34 14.24
N SER A 268 8.15 9.82 15.21
CA SER A 268 8.51 9.96 16.62
C SER A 268 9.75 9.14 16.96
N ASP A 269 10.43 9.51 18.05
CA ASP A 269 11.70 8.89 18.46
C ASP A 269 11.59 7.37 18.74
N ASN A 270 10.38 6.87 18.95
CA ASN A 270 10.11 5.46 19.24
C ASN A 270 9.90 4.61 17.98
N VAL A 271 9.84 5.22 16.79
CA VAL A 271 9.61 4.53 15.52
C VAL A 271 10.88 4.54 14.68
N ILE A 272 11.36 3.35 14.33
CA ILE A 272 12.59 3.19 13.55
C ILE A 272 12.32 3.59 12.08
N PRO A 273 13.07 4.54 11.51
CA PRO A 273 12.90 4.91 10.11
C PRO A 273 13.32 3.77 9.19
N ILE A 274 12.43 3.38 8.28
CA ILE A 274 12.73 2.51 7.15
C ILE A 274 13.43 3.35 6.09
N ILE A 275 14.70 3.04 5.84
CA ILE A 275 15.49 3.66 4.77
C ILE A 275 15.55 2.65 3.62
N THR A 276 14.78 2.91 2.57
CA THR A 276 14.83 2.07 1.37
C THR A 276 16.04 2.41 0.52
N GLN A 277 16.69 1.39 -0.03
CA GLN A 277 17.76 1.54 -1.03
C GLN A 277 17.20 1.64 -2.47
N ARG A 278 15.92 2.02 -2.64
CA ARG A 278 15.33 2.20 -3.98
C ARG A 278 15.94 3.45 -4.64
N ASP A 279 17.09 3.31 -5.27
CA ASP A 279 17.78 4.37 -6.01
C ASP A 279 17.30 4.48 -7.47
N GLY A 280 17.05 5.71 -7.95
CA GLY A 280 16.86 6.02 -9.37
C GLY A 280 15.64 5.38 -10.08
N VAL A 281 15.86 4.83 -11.27
CA VAL A 281 14.84 4.25 -12.19
C VAL A 281 14.03 3.10 -11.56
N ASN A 282 14.52 2.52 -10.46
CA ASN A 282 13.90 1.41 -9.72
C ASN A 282 12.91 1.85 -8.62
N LYS A 283 12.55 3.14 -8.54
CA LYS A 283 11.57 3.65 -7.57
C LYS A 283 10.14 3.28 -7.90
N HIS A 284 9.83 3.21 -9.20
CA HIS A 284 8.54 2.78 -9.70
C HIS A 284 8.50 1.25 -9.74
N SER A 285 7.40 0.68 -9.25
CA SER A 285 7.06 -0.72 -9.53
C SER A 285 6.89 -0.97 -11.04
N ASN A 286 6.68 0.09 -11.85
CA ASN A 286 6.29 0.04 -13.27
C ASN A 286 5.00 -0.76 -13.50
N CYS A 287 4.15 -0.76 -12.47
CA CYS A 287 2.95 -1.56 -12.30
C CYS A 287 1.78 -0.59 -12.02
N SER A 288 0.59 -0.87 -12.56
CA SER A 288 -0.61 -0.06 -12.31
C SER A 288 -1.92 -0.85 -12.46
N VAL A 289 -2.68 -1.02 -11.37
CA VAL A 289 -3.98 -1.71 -11.39
C VAL A 289 -5.06 -0.77 -11.88
N SER A 290 -5.96 -1.23 -12.76
CA SER A 290 -7.15 -0.49 -13.20
C SER A 290 -8.44 -1.17 -12.79
N TRP A 291 -9.52 -0.42 -12.59
CA TRP A 291 -10.88 -0.91 -12.33
C TRP A 291 -11.93 -0.19 -13.18
#